data_AF-A0A837C316-F1
#
_entry.id   AF-A0A837C316-F1
#
_cell.length_a   1.000
_cell.length_b   1.000
_cell.length_c   1.000
_cell.angle_alpha   90.00
_cell.angle_beta   90.00
_cell.angle_gamma   90.00
#
_symmetry.space_group_name_H-M   'P 1'
#
loop_
_entity.id
_entity.type
_entity.pdbx_description
1 polymer ?
#
loop_
_entity_poly.entity_id
_entity_poly.type
_entity_poly.pdbx_seq_one_letter_code
_entity_poly.pdbx_strand_id
1 'polypeptide(L)'
;MIFSRISFKLVLIVGISLLGMIALAPIALSTLRTQMVADRQAKTQHMVDVGYGILAHYQKLESDGKLPREQAQAAAMAEIKSLRYDKVEYFWINDMTPRMVMHPIKPELDGKAFRG
;
A
#
# COMPACT_ATOMS: atom_id res chain seq x y z
N MET A 1 51.53 36.23 -14.34
CA MET A 1 50.88 35.64 -13.15
C MET A 1 49.35 35.81 -13.07
N ILE A 2 48.65 36.26 -14.13
CA ILE A 2 47.18 36.46 -14.11
C ILE A 2 46.40 35.15 -14.36
N PHE A 3 46.93 34.23 -15.17
CA PHE A 3 46.29 32.97 -15.52
C PHE A 3 45.97 32.07 -14.31
N SER A 4 46.85 32.00 -13.30
CA SER A 4 46.61 31.19 -12.08
C SER A 4 45.42 31.67 -11.25
N ARG A 5 45.14 32.99 -11.23
CA ARG A 5 44.02 33.57 -10.46
C ARG A 5 42.65 33.34 -11.11
N ILE A 6 42.59 33.22 -12.44
CA ILE A 6 41.34 32.95 -13.17
C ILE A 6 40.99 31.47 -13.07
N SER A 7 41.96 30.57 -13.31
CA SER A 7 41.76 29.13 -13.16
C SER A 7 41.34 28.74 -11.74
N PHE A 8 41.89 29.41 -10.72
CA PHE A 8 41.47 29.21 -9.32
C PHE A 8 39.98 29.57 -9.10
N LYS A 9 39.52 30.69 -9.64
CA LYS A 9 38.09 31.09 -9.55
C LYS A 9 37.17 30.11 -10.27
N LEU A 10 37.58 29.60 -11.44
CA LEU A 10 36.82 28.60 -12.18
C LEU A 10 36.70 27.28 -11.41
N VAL A 11 37.82 26.78 -10.88
CA VAL A 11 37.83 25.57 -10.04
C VAL A 11 36.96 25.74 -8.80
N LEU A 12 36.96 26.92 -8.19
CA LEU A 12 36.16 27.22 -7.00
C LEU A 12 34.65 27.23 -7.30
N ILE A 13 34.23 27.81 -8.43
CA ILE A 13 32.83 27.77 -8.88
C ILE A 13 32.39 26.34 -9.18
N VAL A 14 33.21 25.56 -9.88
CA VAL A 14 32.92 24.14 -10.18
C VAL A 14 32.86 23.32 -8.89
N GLY A 15 33.80 23.53 -7.97
CA GLY A 15 33.84 22.85 -6.68
C GLY A 15 32.61 23.13 -5.82
N ILE A 16 32.19 24.40 -5.71
CA ILE A 16 30.96 24.77 -4.99
C ILE A 16 29.72 24.15 -5.64
N SER A 17 29.66 24.16 -6.98
CA SER A 17 28.53 23.57 -7.70
C SER A 17 28.44 22.05 -7.47
N LEU A 18 29.58 21.35 -7.48
CA LEU A 18 29.67 19.93 -7.16
C LEU A 18 29.26 19.65 -5.71
N LEU A 19 29.74 20.46 -4.76
CA LEU A 19 29.35 20.33 -3.35
C LEU A 19 27.85 20.56 -3.15
N GLY A 20 27.27 21.56 -3.82
CA GLY A 20 25.83 21.80 -3.81
C GLY A 20 25.05 20.60 -4.36
N MET A 21 25.51 20.00 -5.45
CA MET A 21 24.87 18.83 -6.04
C MET A 21 24.96 17.60 -5.12
N ILE A 22 26.12 17.38 -4.49
CA ILE A 22 26.33 16.30 -3.50
C ILE A 22 25.44 16.51 -2.28
N ALA A 23 25.20 17.75 -1.86
CA ALA A 23 24.30 18.06 -0.74
C ALA A 23 22.81 17.89 -1.11
N LEU A 24 22.42 18.25 -2.34
CA LEU A 24 21.03 18.16 -2.80
C LEU A 24 20.59 16.73 -3.13
N ALA A 25 21.49 15.89 -3.66
CA ALA A 25 21.13 14.54 -4.09
C ALA A 25 20.53 13.66 -2.96
N PRO A 26 21.09 13.63 -1.73
CA PRO A 26 20.49 12.90 -0.60
C PRO A 26 19.10 13.42 -0.21
N ILE A 27 18.87 14.74 -0.29
CA ILE A 27 17.58 15.36 0.03
C ILE A 27 16.53 14.96 -1.01
N ALA A 28 16.90 15.01 -2.29
CA ALA A 28 16.02 14.57 -3.37
C ALA A 28 15.69 13.08 -3.22
N LEU A 29 16.68 12.24 -2.93
CA LEU A 29 16.50 10.80 -2.79
C LEU A 29 15.64 10.43 -1.57
N SER A 30 15.82 11.10 -0.43
CA SER A 30 14.99 10.87 0.76
C SER A 30 13.55 11.31 0.54
N THR A 31 13.34 12.44 -0.14
CA THR A 31 12.02 12.93 -0.53
C THR A 31 11.33 11.94 -1.45
N LEU A 32 12.03 11.48 -2.50
CA LEU A 32 11.53 10.49 -3.43
C LEU A 32 11.16 9.17 -2.72
N ARG A 33 12.00 8.70 -1.81
CA ARG A 33 11.71 7.50 -1.01
C ARG A 33 10.44 7.68 -0.18
N THR A 34 10.28 8.81 0.51
CA THR A 34 9.10 9.10 1.32
C THR A 34 7.83 9.14 0.48
N GLN A 35 7.89 9.79 -0.69
CA GLN A 35 6.78 9.82 -1.65
C GLN A 35 6.42 8.42 -2.14
N MET A 36 7.40 7.62 -2.57
CA MET A 36 7.14 6.25 -3.02
C MET A 36 6.52 5.35 -1.93
N VAL A 37 6.89 5.54 -0.66
CA VAL A 37 6.28 4.78 0.44
C VAL A 37 4.85 5.26 0.70
N ALA A 38 4.62 6.57 0.70
CA ALA A 38 3.28 7.14 0.86
C ALA A 38 2.34 6.69 -0.27
N ASP A 39 2.80 6.73 -1.52
CA ASP A 39 2.03 6.28 -2.68
C ASP A 39 1.68 4.79 -2.60
N ARG A 40 2.63 3.95 -2.14
CA ARG A 40 2.38 2.52 -1.90
C ARG A 40 1.32 2.30 -0.83
N GLN A 41 1.38 3.05 0.27
CA GLN A 41 0.39 2.95 1.34
C GLN A 41 -0.99 3.40 0.86
N ALA A 42 -1.08 4.54 0.18
CA ALA A 42 -2.32 5.07 -0.39
C ALA A 42 -2.94 4.07 -1.38
N LYS A 43 -2.11 3.45 -2.24
CA LYS A 43 -2.56 2.40 -3.15
C LYS A 43 -3.19 1.22 -2.41
N THR A 44 -2.51 0.67 -1.39
CA THR A 44 -3.06 -0.43 -0.59
C THR A 44 -4.34 -0.03 0.12
N GLN A 45 -4.41 1.19 0.65
CA GLN A 45 -5.61 1.73 1.29
C GLN A 45 -6.79 1.78 0.30
N HIS A 46 -6.59 2.32 -0.89
CA HIS A 46 -7.63 2.37 -1.91
C HIS A 46 -8.10 0.98 -2.35
N MET A 47 -7.20 -0.01 -2.40
CA MET A 47 -7.59 -1.40 -2.68
C MET A 47 -8.45 -1.97 -1.55
N VAL A 48 -8.14 -1.67 -0.29
CA VAL A 48 -8.98 -2.03 0.86
C VAL A 48 -10.34 -1.31 0.80
N ASP A 49 -10.39 -0.05 0.40
CA ASP A 49 -11.66 0.70 0.22
C ASP A 49 -12.57 0.03 -0.82
N VAL A 50 -12.00 -0.52 -1.90
CA VAL A 50 -12.76 -1.33 -2.88
C VAL A 50 -13.33 -2.59 -2.23
N GLY A 51 -12.52 -3.31 -1.45
CA GLY A 51 -12.98 -4.48 -0.69
C GLY A 51 -14.08 -4.12 0.31
N TYR A 52 -13.96 -2.98 0.98
CA TYR A 52 -14.98 -2.44 1.88
C TYR A 52 -16.28 -2.12 1.13
N GLY A 53 -16.20 -1.55 -0.08
CA GLY A 53 -17.36 -1.30 -0.93
C GLY A 53 -18.17 -2.56 -1.22
N ILE A 54 -17.50 -3.69 -1.44
CA ILE A 54 -18.15 -5.00 -1.64
C ILE A 54 -18.85 -5.44 -0.35
N LEU A 55 -18.18 -5.37 0.80
CA LEU A 55 -18.79 -5.68 2.10
C LEU A 55 -20.03 -4.81 2.36
N ALA A 56 -19.93 -3.51 2.11
CA ALA A 56 -21.02 -2.55 2.28
C ALA A 56 -22.21 -2.85 1.34
N HIS A 57 -21.95 -3.30 0.11
CA HIS A 57 -22.99 -3.72 -0.81
C HIS A 57 -23.79 -4.91 -0.27
N TYR A 58 -23.12 -5.97 0.17
CA TYR A 58 -23.80 -7.16 0.72
C TYR A 58 -24.47 -6.89 2.06
N GLN A 59 -23.85 -6.06 2.91
CA GLN A 59 -24.49 -5.57 4.14
C GLN A 59 -25.79 -4.81 3.82
N LYS A 60 -25.78 -4.00 2.76
CA LYS A 60 -26.99 -3.28 2.32
C LYS A 60 -28.08 -4.26 1.88
N LEU A 61 -27.74 -5.29 1.10
CA LEU A 61 -28.68 -6.34 0.70
C LEU A 61 -29.26 -7.10 1.91
N GLU A 62 -28.45 -7.34 2.94
CA GLU A 62 -28.92 -7.88 4.22
C GLU A 62 -29.93 -6.94 4.88
N SER A 63 -29.58 -5.66 5.03
CA SER A 63 -30.44 -4.66 5.69
C SER A 63 -31.74 -4.37 4.94
N ASP A 64 -31.71 -4.48 3.60
CA ASP A 64 -32.88 -4.36 2.73
C ASP A 64 -33.79 -5.61 2.81
N GLY A 65 -33.37 -6.67 3.54
CA GLY A 65 -34.09 -7.95 3.63
C GLY A 65 -34.01 -8.80 2.36
N LYS A 66 -33.13 -8.46 1.41
CA LYS A 66 -32.97 -9.17 0.13
C LYS A 66 -32.14 -10.44 0.27
N LEU A 67 -31.23 -10.47 1.25
CA LEU A 67 -30.42 -11.63 1.57
C LEU A 67 -30.41 -11.87 3.09
N PRO A 68 -30.55 -13.13 3.55
CA PRO A 68 -30.22 -13.47 4.93
C PRO A 68 -28.74 -13.17 5.23
N ARG A 69 -28.44 -12.79 6.48
CA ARG A 69 -27.09 -12.45 6.95
C ARG A 69 -26.03 -13.46 6.52
N GLU A 70 -26.28 -14.75 6.72
CA GLU A 70 -25.33 -15.81 6.37
C GLU A 70 -25.05 -15.85 4.85
N GLN A 71 -26.08 -15.67 4.03
CA GLN A 71 -25.93 -15.64 2.57
C GLN A 71 -25.18 -14.39 2.10
N ALA A 72 -25.49 -13.23 2.69
CA ALA A 72 -24.78 -11.98 2.41
C ALA A 72 -23.29 -12.09 2.77
N GLN A 73 -22.97 -12.63 3.95
CA GLN A 73 -21.59 -12.86 4.38
C GLN A 73 -20.88 -13.88 3.47
N ALA A 74 -21.52 -15.00 3.14
CA ALA A 74 -20.93 -16.02 2.27
C ALA A 74 -20.64 -15.47 0.85
N ALA A 75 -21.58 -14.70 0.28
CA ALA A 75 -21.41 -14.10 -1.03
C ALA A 75 -20.29 -13.05 -1.03
N ALA A 76 -20.25 -12.17 -0.03
CA ALA A 76 -19.19 -11.18 0.11
C ALA A 76 -17.80 -11.84 0.26
N MET A 77 -17.69 -12.88 1.09
CA MET A 77 -16.44 -13.64 1.26
C MET A 77 -16.01 -14.30 -0.04
N ALA A 78 -16.92 -14.93 -0.78
CA ALA A 78 -16.61 -15.59 -2.04
C ALA A 78 -16.09 -14.59 -3.09
N GLU A 79 -16.73 -13.42 -3.18
CA GLU A 79 -16.31 -12.35 -4.08
C GLU A 79 -14.91 -11.84 -3.70
N ILE A 80 -14.70 -11.46 -2.45
CA ILE A 80 -13.40 -10.94 -1.96
C ILE A 80 -12.30 -12.00 -2.12
N LYS A 81 -12.57 -13.29 -1.88
CA LYS A 81 -11.63 -14.39 -2.05
C LYS A 81 -11.12 -14.51 -3.49
N SER A 82 -11.95 -14.16 -4.47
CA SER A 82 -11.62 -14.22 -5.89
C SER A 82 -10.77 -13.03 -6.37
N LEU A 83 -10.81 -11.90 -5.66
CA LEU A 83 -10.13 -10.68 -6.07
C LEU A 83 -8.62 -10.83 -6.04
N ARG A 84 -7.97 -10.31 -7.09
CA ARG A 84 -6.53 -10.13 -7.16
C ARG A 84 -6.23 -8.70 -7.63
N TYR A 85 -5.20 -8.10 -7.05
CA TYR A 85 -4.65 -6.83 -7.52
C TYR A 85 -3.14 -6.98 -7.72
N ASP A 86 -2.53 -6.05 -8.45
CA ASP A 86 -1.09 -6.10 -8.77
C ASP A 86 -0.61 -7.50 -9.23
N LYS A 87 -1.44 -8.18 -10.03
CA LYS A 87 -1.29 -9.54 -10.59
C LYS A 87 -1.36 -10.67 -9.56
N VAL A 88 -0.83 -10.49 -8.35
CA VAL A 88 -0.66 -11.59 -7.37
C VAL A 88 -1.15 -11.27 -5.97
N GLU A 89 -1.37 -9.99 -5.66
CA GLU A 89 -1.80 -9.56 -4.33
C GLU A 89 -3.27 -9.93 -4.09
N TYR A 90 -3.62 -10.12 -2.83
CA TYR A 90 -4.88 -10.71 -2.42
C TYR A 90 -5.42 -10.08 -1.14
N PHE A 91 -6.70 -10.33 -0.87
CA PHE A 91 -7.37 -9.86 0.33
C PHE A 91 -7.58 -11.02 1.32
N TRP A 92 -7.55 -10.73 2.62
CA TRP A 92 -7.99 -11.64 3.66
C TRP A 92 -8.97 -10.93 4.59
N ILE A 93 -9.74 -11.70 5.35
CA ILE A 93 -10.69 -11.17 6.34
C ILE A 93 -10.42 -11.86 7.67
N ASN A 94 -10.28 -11.08 8.73
CA ASN A 94 -10.30 -11.57 10.10
C ASN A 94 -11.36 -10.83 10.92
N ASP A 95 -11.79 -11.44 12.02
CA ASP A 95 -12.65 -10.78 12.99
C ASP A 95 -11.84 -10.09 14.09
N MET A 96 -12.55 -9.43 15.02
CA MET A 96 -11.97 -8.73 16.18
C MET A 96 -11.49 -9.70 17.28
N THR A 97 -11.79 -10.99 17.15
CA THR A 97 -11.41 -12.06 18.08
C THR A 97 -10.26 -12.89 17.51
N PRO A 98 -9.14 -12.21 17.20
CA PRO A 98 -8.16 -12.55 16.16
C PRO A 98 -8.36 -13.96 15.57
N ARG A 99 -9.38 -14.12 14.73
CA ARG A 99 -9.69 -15.37 14.05
C ARG A 99 -9.75 -15.11 12.56
N MET A 100 -9.12 -15.99 11.79
CA MET A 100 -9.18 -15.90 10.34
C MET A 100 -10.61 -16.26 9.89
N VAL A 101 -11.23 -15.39 9.12
CA VAL A 101 -12.56 -15.60 8.55
C VAL A 101 -12.43 -16.11 7.12
N MET A 102 -11.50 -15.56 6.33
CA MET A 102 -11.26 -15.98 4.96
C MET A 102 -9.83 -15.65 4.52
N HIS A 103 -9.10 -16.65 4.02
CA HIS A 103 -7.79 -16.50 3.37
C HIS A 103 -7.75 -17.22 2.01
N PRO A 104 -7.42 -16.53 0.89
CA PRO A 104 -7.46 -17.12 -0.44
C PRO A 104 -6.30 -18.07 -0.76
N ILE A 105 -5.12 -17.83 -0.19
CA ILE A 105 -3.90 -18.64 -0.42
C ILE A 105 -3.76 -19.76 0.61
N LYS A 106 -4.19 -19.53 1.86
CA LYS A 106 -4.09 -20.48 2.97
C LYS A 106 -5.48 -20.81 3.55
N PRO A 107 -6.37 -21.46 2.79
CA PRO A 107 -7.73 -21.77 3.24
C PRO A 107 -7.74 -22.66 4.49
N GLU A 108 -6.66 -23.38 4.79
CA GLU A 108 -6.49 -24.14 6.03
C GLU A 108 -6.43 -23.27 7.29
N LEU A 109 -6.31 -21.95 7.14
CA LEU A 109 -6.41 -21.00 8.25
C LEU A 109 -7.85 -20.58 8.52
N ASP A 110 -8.79 -20.76 7.59
CA ASP A 110 -10.17 -20.32 7.74
C ASP A 110 -10.79 -20.93 9.01
N GLY A 111 -11.36 -20.07 9.86
CA GLY A 111 -11.94 -20.44 11.14
C GLY A 111 -10.96 -20.69 12.28
N LYS A 112 -9.64 -20.59 12.08
CA LYS A 112 -8.64 -20.74 13.16
C LYS A 112 -8.36 -19.41 13.87
N ALA A 113 -8.14 -19.48 15.18
CA ALA A 113 -7.65 -18.35 15.95
C ALA A 113 -6.16 -18.11 15.68
N PHE A 114 -5.75 -16.85 15.56
CA PHE A 114 -4.35 -16.43 15.63
C PHE A 114 -3.92 -16.41 17.10
N ARG A 115 -3.89 -17.58 17.74
CA ARG A 115 -3.20 -17.74 19.02
C ARG A 115 -1.78 -18.25 18.77
N GLY A 116 -0.82 -17.53 19.33
CA GLY A 116 0.46 -18.12 19.73
C GLY A 116 0.26 -19.07 20.91
#